data_AF-A0A544YQL8-F1
#
_entry.id   AF-A0A544YQL8-F1
#
_cell.length_a   1.000
_cell.length_b   1.000
_cell.length_c   1.000
_cell.angle_alpha   90.00
_cell.angle_beta   90.00
_cell.angle_gamma   90.00
#
_symmetry.space_group_name_H-M   'P 1'
#
loop_
_entity.id
_entity.type
_entity.pdbx_description
1 polymer ?
#
loop_
_entity_poly.entity_id
_entity_poly.type
_entity_poly.pdbx_seq_one_letter_code
_entity_poly.pdbx_strand_id
1 'polypeptide(L)'
;MGLTRWVRARSEYYLMVDAQDRVGTRLGGRRPHPPRGGEIFWRRVYVPVFHRLPLKLRNSIIARMPGSHQQAWTPQPPSKGPAI
;
A
#
# COMPACT_ATOMS: atom_id res chain seq x y z
N MET A 1 -0.57 -17.53 6.47
CA MET A 1 -0.94 -16.10 6.33
C MET A 1 -2.45 -16.00 6.48
N GLY A 2 -2.96 -15.20 7.43
CA GLY A 2 -4.42 -15.02 7.58
C GLY A 2 -5.04 -14.25 6.41
N LEU A 3 -6.33 -14.48 6.13
CA LEU A 3 -7.08 -13.83 5.05
C LEU A 3 -6.94 -12.31 5.07
N THR A 4 -7.05 -11.67 6.24
CA THR A 4 -6.95 -10.21 6.40
C THR A 4 -5.58 -9.67 6.01
N ARG A 5 -4.50 -10.40 6.35
CA ARG A 5 -3.13 -10.03 5.98
C ARG A 5 -2.91 -10.22 4.47
N TRP A 6 -3.48 -11.26 3.88
CA TRP A 6 -3.46 -11.46 2.42
C TRP A 6 -4.20 -10.35 1.68
N VAL A 7 -5.43 -10.01 2.11
CA VAL A 7 -6.23 -8.91 1.54
C VAL A 7 -5.48 -7.59 1.66
N ARG A 8 -4.87 -7.32 2.82
CA ARG A 8 -4.06 -6.11 3.04
C ARG A 8 -2.88 -6.03 2.07
N ALA A 9 -2.07 -7.08 1.98
CA ALA A 9 -0.90 -7.10 1.08
C ALA A 9 -1.32 -6.91 -0.38
N ARG A 10 -2.43 -7.52 -0.80
CA ARG A 10 -2.97 -7.35 -2.15
C ARG A 10 -3.47 -5.92 -2.39
N SER A 11 -4.12 -5.34 -1.39
CA SER A 11 -4.60 -3.95 -1.43
C SER A 11 -3.45 -2.95 -1.54
N GLU A 12 -2.42 -3.11 -0.71
CA GLU A 12 -1.21 -2.27 -0.71
C GLU A 12 -0.51 -2.32 -2.08
N TYR A 13 -0.35 -3.53 -2.64
CA TYR A 13 0.25 -3.71 -3.96
C TYR A 13 -0.51 -2.93 -5.05
N TYR A 14 -1.83 -3.08 -5.17
CA TYR A 14 -2.56 -2.42 -6.25
C TYR A 14 -2.74 -0.92 -6.06
N LEU A 15 -2.79 -0.43 -4.81
CA LEU A 15 -2.76 0.99 -4.52
C LEU A 15 -1.41 1.61 -4.91
N MET A 16 -0.31 0.89 -4.68
CA MET A 16 1.02 1.31 -5.11
C MET A 16 1.13 1.35 -6.63
N VAL A 17 0.62 0.34 -7.35
CA VAL A 17 0.60 0.32 -8.81
C VAL A 17 -0.19 1.51 -9.38
N ASP A 18 -1.36 1.82 -8.81
CA ASP A 18 -2.15 3.00 -9.21
C ASP A 18 -1.41 4.31 -8.92
N ALA A 19 -0.74 4.43 -7.77
CA ALA A 19 0.07 5.60 -7.45
C ALA A 19 1.24 5.78 -8.43
N GLN A 20 1.94 4.69 -8.77
CA GLN A 20 3.02 4.69 -9.76
C GLN A 20 2.50 5.06 -11.16
N ASP A 21 1.32 4.58 -11.57
CA ASP A 21 0.71 4.96 -12.84
C ASP A 21 0.35 6.45 -12.88
N ARG A 22 -0.19 7.01 -11.79
CA ARG A 22 -0.48 8.45 -11.68
C ARG A 22 0.77 9.32 -11.70
N VAL A 23 1.86 8.87 -11.09
CA VAL A 23 3.14 9.58 -11.15
C VAL A 23 3.77 9.45 -12.54
N GLY A 24 3.77 8.25 -13.11
CA GLY A 24 4.30 7.98 -14.46
C GLY A 24 3.55 8.75 -15.54
N THR A 25 2.23 8.86 -15.44
CA THR A 25 1.42 9.68 -16.37
C THR A 25 1.75 11.17 -16.29
N ARG A 26 2.07 11.69 -15.09
CA ARG A 26 2.47 13.10 -14.91
C ARG A 26 3.91 13.40 -15.33
N LEU A 27 4.82 12.45 -15.10
CA LEU A 27 6.27 12.63 -15.30
C LEU A 27 6.79 11.99 -16.60
N GLY A 28 5.92 11.42 -17.44
CA GLY A 28 6.32 10.73 -18.67
C GLY A 28 7.03 9.38 -18.44
N GLY A 29 6.87 8.79 -17.25
CA GLY A 29 7.49 7.52 -16.88
C GLY A 29 6.81 6.29 -17.50
N ARG A 30 7.51 5.15 -17.43
CA ARG A 30 6.99 3.86 -17.90
C ARG A 30 5.73 3.47 -17.11
N ARG A 31 4.64 3.24 -17.83
CA ARG A 31 3.36 2.80 -17.24
C ARG A 31 3.42 1.32 -16.83
N PRO A 32 2.72 0.93 -15.76
CA PRO A 32 2.56 -0.47 -15.39
C PRO A 32 1.79 -1.24 -16.48
N HIS A 33 2.02 -2.55 -16.56
CA HIS A 33 1.38 -3.40 -17.56
C HIS A 33 -0.16 -3.35 -17.45
N PRO A 34 -0.91 -3.68 -18.52
CA PRO A 34 -2.36 -3.81 -18.44
C PRO A 34 -2.78 -4.90 -17.42
N PRO A 35 -3.88 -4.70 -16.66
CA PRO A 35 -4.37 -5.70 -15.71
C PRO A 35 -4.86 -6.95 -16.45
N ARG A 36 -4.60 -8.15 -15.89
CA ARG A 36 -5.08 -9.42 -16.46
C ARG A 36 -5.80 -10.28 -15.42
N GLY A 37 -6.86 -10.98 -15.80
CA GLY A 37 -7.60 -11.90 -14.91
C GLY A 37 -8.07 -11.24 -13.60
N GLY A 38 -7.75 -11.85 -12.46
CA GLY A 38 -8.16 -11.35 -11.13
C GLY A 38 -7.63 -9.96 -10.77
N GLU A 39 -6.60 -9.46 -11.44
CA GLU A 39 -6.11 -8.10 -11.25
C GLU A 39 -7.11 -7.02 -11.69
N ILE A 40 -8.01 -7.38 -12.61
CA ILE A 40 -9.03 -6.48 -13.14
C ILE A 40 -9.93 -6.02 -11.99
N PHE A 41 -10.37 -6.94 -11.13
CA PHE A 41 -11.16 -6.60 -9.94
C PHE A 41 -10.42 -5.57 -9.07
N TRP A 42 -9.15 -5.82 -8.76
CA TRP A 42 -8.39 -4.95 -7.88
C TRP A 42 -8.17 -3.56 -8.48
N ARG A 43 -7.75 -3.48 -9.74
CA ARG A 43 -7.39 -2.20 -10.38
C ARG A 43 -8.61 -1.42 -10.88
N ARG A 44 -9.66 -2.09 -11.36
CA ARG A 44 -10.86 -1.41 -11.92
C ARG A 44 -12.00 -1.25 -10.93
N VAL A 45 -12.08 -2.06 -9.87
CA VAL A 45 -13.18 -2.00 -8.90
C VAL A 45 -12.67 -1.53 -7.54
N TYR A 46 -11.74 -2.28 -6.93
CA TYR A 46 -11.29 -1.99 -5.57
C TYR A 46 -10.60 -0.62 -5.45
N VAL A 47 -9.62 -0.32 -6.30
CA VAL A 47 -8.86 0.95 -6.23
C VAL A 47 -9.77 2.18 -6.37
N PRO A 48 -10.66 2.29 -7.37
CA PRO A 48 -11.58 3.43 -7.45
C PRO A 48 -12.53 3.56 -6.25
N VAL A 49 -13.05 2.44 -5.75
CA VAL A 49 -13.90 2.43 -4.55
C VAL A 49 -13.11 2.92 -3.34
N PHE A 50 -11.87 2.45 -3.18
CA PHE A 50 -10.96 2.85 -2.12
C PHE A 50 -10.65 4.35 -2.13
N HIS A 51 -10.47 4.96 -3.30
CA HIS A 51 -10.26 6.41 -3.42
C HIS A 51 -11.53 7.23 -3.19
N ARG A 52 -12.72 6.66 -3.41
CA ARG A 52 -14.00 7.33 -3.13
C ARG A 52 -14.41 7.30 -1.66
N LEU A 53 -13.81 6.40 -0.86
CA LEU A 53 -14.09 6.30 0.56
C LEU A 53 -13.67 7.59 1.30
N PRO A 54 -14.52 8.11 2.21
CA PRO A 54 -14.15 9.24 3.05
C PRO A 54 -12.87 8.96 3.83
N LEU A 55 -12.01 9.98 4.00
CA LEU A 55 -10.71 9.83 4.68
C LEU A 55 -10.83 9.16 6.05
N LYS A 56 -11.88 9.47 6.82
CA LYS A 56 -12.15 8.84 8.12
C LYS A 56 -12.36 7.32 8.00
N LEU A 57 -13.14 6.87 7.01
CA LEU A 57 -13.40 5.45 6.78
C LEU A 57 -12.15 4.74 6.29
N ARG A 58 -11.43 5.35 5.36
CA ARG A 58 -10.15 4.84 4.85
C ARG A 58 -9.15 4.64 5.98
N ASN A 59 -8.98 5.62 6.85
CA ASN A 59 -8.05 5.54 7.98
C ASN A 59 -8.47 4.46 8.98
N SER A 60 -9.78 4.32 9.25
CA SER A 60 -10.29 3.25 10.13
C SER A 60 -10.02 1.86 9.57
N ILE A 61 -10.23 1.67 8.26
CA ILE A 61 -9.95 0.40 7.56
C ILE A 61 -8.45 0.08 7.62
N ILE A 62 -7.59 1.06 7.30
CA ILE A 62 -6.12 0.87 7.33
C ILE A 62 -5.63 0.54 8.74
N ALA A 63 -6.16 1.21 9.77
CA ALA A 63 -5.78 1.03 11.17
C ALA A 63 -6.20 -0.33 11.73
N ARG A 64 -7.35 -0.87 11.27
CA ARG A 64 -7.80 -2.21 11.66
C ARG A 64 -7.04 -3.34 10.95
N MET A 65 -6.45 -3.07 9.80
CA MET A 65 -5.69 -4.09 9.08
C MET A 65 -4.30 -4.26 9.72
N PRO A 66 -3.79 -5.49 9.91
CA PRO A 66 -2.47 -5.72 10.50
C PRO A 66 -1.35 -5.31 9.54
N GLY A 67 -0.57 -4.27 9.84
CA GLY A 67 0.50 -3.75 8.98
C GLY A 67 1.75 -3.32 9.74
N SER A 68 2.75 -2.80 9.01
CA SER A 68 4.03 -2.36 9.59
C SER A 68 3.88 -1.28 10.66
N HIS A 69 2.81 -0.49 10.63
CA HIS A 69 2.49 0.49 11.68
C HIS A 69 2.12 -0.15 13.04
N GLN A 70 1.80 -1.45 13.08
CA GLN A 70 1.61 -2.23 14.32
C GLN A 70 2.83 -3.06 14.69
N GLN A 71 3.88 -3.06 13.86
CA GLN A 71 5.11 -3.76 14.20
C GLN A 71 5.84 -2.93 15.26
N ALA A 72 6.05 -3.52 16.43
CA ALA A 72 7.00 -3.02 17.39
C ALA A 72 8.39 -3.24 16.79
N TRP A 73 8.97 -2.18 16.23
CA TRP A 73 10.36 -2.20 15.78
C TRP A 73 11.26 -2.38 17.01
N THR A 74 12.25 -3.26 16.91
CA THR A 74 13.26 -3.42 17.95
C THR A 74 13.92 -2.06 18.20
N PRO A 75 14.05 -1.60 19.46
CA PRO A 75 14.70 -0.33 19.75
C PRO A 75 16.08 -0.29 19.13
N GLN A 76 16.39 0.79 18.41
CA GLN A 76 17.71 0.98 17.84
C GLN A 76 18.74 0.92 18.99
N PRO A 77 19.80 0.09 18.90
CA PRO A 77 20.84 0.07 19.92
C PRO A 77 21.44 1.48 20.06
N PRO A 78 21.79 1.90 21.28
CA PRO A 78 22.33 3.24 21.51
C PRO A 78 23.54 3.47 20.60
N SER A 79 23.59 4.63 19.93
CA SER A 79 24.71 4.97 19.05
C SER A 79 26.00 4.90 19.86
N LYS A 80 26.89 3.96 19.54
CA LYS A 80 28.27 4.02 20.05
C LYS A 80 28.85 5.35 19.57
N GLY A 81 29.44 6.08 20.50
CA GLY A 81 29.97 7.44 20.31
C GLY A 81 30.96 7.54 19.15
N PRO A 82 31.45 8.76 18.87
CA PRO A 82 32.24 9.04 17.68
C PRO A 82 33.40 8.04 17.54
N ALA A 83 33.56 7.52 16.33
CA ALA A 83 34.74 6.75 15.97
C ALA A 83 35.95 7.70 16.08
N ILE A 84 36.73 7.50 17.13
CA ILE A 84 38.02 8.17 17.37
C ILE A 84 39.10 7.40 16.62
#